data_AF-A0A946G9K8-F1
#
_entry.id   AF-A0A946G9K8-F1
#
_cell.length_a   1.000
_cell.length_b   1.000
_cell.length_c   1.000
_cell.angle_alpha   90.00
_cell.angle_beta   90.00
_cell.angle_gamma   90.00
#
_symmetry.space_group_name_H-M   'P 1'
#
loop_
_entity.id
_entity.type
_entity.pdbx_description
1 polymer ?
#
loop_
_entity_poly.entity_id
_entity_poly.type
_entity_poly.pdbx_seq_one_letter_code
_entity_poly.pdbx_strand_id
1 'polypeptide(L)'
;MKKIIISLFSVSILGIAYSAPNVTTLAKGKGLYNGAGSCVACHMADGKGQPGSVPPLAGSDWLDNSDRTIAIVLRGMAGPVKVNGDRYYSAMPPQLLFDDEKIADMITYVNHAWGNKGAAVTAAQVAKARKALPQAVYTPETLLKAFPFDKKRRKKNGTYTPDFDDTLMVITEPVVYRTFMPGASPAAFAVALPGNHYYCWDAGECRLRYAWTKGGFIRGNQVHWSSNGKPVAKFNGLPYYRAQTSKLNPEDYKHLAETARSTPFYDTTEAVDFPIKIEGVDGFPKYKGYRLIQGYPEFIYKVGDYEVRELIRTSKNNLGITRKFSVSPKIPITFKLTPDGSSSYSSSAGNISSDGTLKLTAKQAMEFDLTIIEKNPAAPAATQTQGSKK
;
A
#
# COMPACT_ATOMS: atom_id res chain seq x y z
N MET A 1 62.82 5.13 54.07
CA MET A 1 62.63 6.43 53.40
C MET A 1 61.94 6.22 52.05
N LYS A 2 60.79 6.90 51.88
CA LYS A 2 59.99 7.24 50.67
C LYS A 2 60.70 7.01 49.32
N LYS A 3 60.03 6.54 48.25
CA LYS A 3 58.90 7.18 47.56
C LYS A 3 58.07 6.16 46.76
N ILE A 4 56.76 6.16 46.95
CA ILE A 4 55.76 5.54 46.06
C ILE A 4 55.35 6.61 45.04
N ILE A 5 55.55 6.36 43.75
CA ILE A 5 55.09 7.22 42.66
C ILE A 5 53.68 6.74 42.28
N ILE A 6 52.66 7.50 42.66
CA ILE A 6 51.28 7.31 42.22
C ILE A 6 51.14 8.03 40.88
N SER A 7 51.04 7.27 39.79
CA SER A 7 50.68 7.80 38.47
C SER A 7 49.17 8.03 38.43
N LEU A 8 48.76 9.30 38.45
CA LEU A 8 47.37 9.72 38.20
C LEU A 8 47.06 9.55 36.71
N PHE A 9 46.39 8.44 36.36
CA PHE A 9 45.69 8.33 35.09
C PHE A 9 44.44 9.22 35.16
N SER A 10 44.53 10.41 34.59
CA SER A 10 43.38 11.26 34.31
C SER A 10 42.50 10.57 33.26
N VAL A 11 41.48 9.84 33.72
CA VAL A 11 40.41 9.33 32.85
C VAL A 11 39.55 10.53 32.46
N SER A 12 39.84 11.12 31.31
CA SER A 12 38.96 12.10 30.67
C SER A 12 37.70 11.37 30.19
N ILE A 13 36.65 11.37 31.01
CA ILE A 13 35.31 10.98 30.59
C ILE A 13 34.84 12.05 29.60
N LEU A 14 34.95 11.79 28.29
CA LEU A 14 34.22 12.54 27.27
C LEU A 14 32.73 12.18 27.42
N GLY A 15 32.04 12.87 28.33
CA GLY A 15 30.60 12.88 28.36
C GLY A 15 30.09 13.55 27.08
N ILE A 16 29.45 12.78 26.20
CA ILE A 16 28.63 13.36 25.13
C ILE A 16 27.44 14.01 25.84
N ALA A 17 27.54 15.31 26.09
CA ALA A 17 26.43 16.09 26.63
C ALA A 17 25.29 16.07 25.61
N TYR A 18 24.16 15.46 25.97
CA TYR A 18 22.89 15.60 25.27
C TYR A 18 22.37 17.03 25.54
N SER A 19 22.85 18.01 24.79
CA SER A 19 22.36 19.38 24.89
C SER A 19 20.99 19.46 24.23
N ALA A 20 19.98 19.91 24.98
CA ALA A 20 18.67 20.20 24.41
C ALA A 20 18.81 21.23 23.27
N PRO A 21 18.08 21.08 22.14
CA PRO A 21 18.18 22.02 21.04
C PRO A 21 17.71 23.41 21.47
N ASN A 22 18.38 24.45 20.96
CA ASN A 22 18.00 25.83 21.25
C ASN A 22 16.62 26.14 20.66
N VAL A 23 15.82 26.96 21.36
CA VAL A 23 14.47 27.40 20.99
C VAL A 23 14.41 27.95 19.56
N THR A 24 15.45 28.65 19.11
CA THR A 24 15.56 29.18 17.74
C THR A 24 15.57 28.07 16.68
N THR A 25 16.28 26.96 16.93
CA THR A 25 16.33 25.79 16.03
C THR A 25 14.95 25.13 15.94
N LEU A 26 14.25 24.98 17.06
CA LEU A 26 12.90 24.40 17.09
C LEU A 26 11.89 25.28 16.34
N ALA A 27 11.96 26.61 16.48
CA ALA A 27 11.10 27.53 15.75
C ALA A 27 11.35 27.47 14.24
N LYS A 28 12.62 27.43 13.80
CA LYS A 28 13.00 27.29 12.39
C LYS A 28 12.55 25.95 11.81
N GLY A 29 12.80 24.85 12.53
CA GLY A 29 12.34 23.51 12.15
C GLY A 29 10.81 23.41 12.05
N LYS A 30 10.07 24.03 12.97
CA LYS A 30 8.61 24.13 12.92
C LYS A 30 8.12 24.88 11.68
N GLY A 31 8.77 26.00 11.33
CA GLY A 31 8.44 26.76 10.13
C GLY A 31 8.62 25.94 8.86
N LEU A 32 9.74 25.23 8.74
CA LEU A 32 10.04 24.35 7.61
C LEU A 32 9.09 23.15 7.53
N TYR A 33 8.76 22.53 8.66
CA TYR A 33 7.78 21.44 8.74
C TYR A 33 6.42 21.85 8.18
N ASN A 34 5.97 23.07 8.53
CA ASN A 34 4.68 23.63 8.13
C ASN A 34 4.69 24.28 6.73
N GLY A 35 5.82 24.27 6.03
CA GLY A 35 5.95 24.85 4.69
C GLY A 35 5.14 24.10 3.63
N ALA A 36 4.79 24.80 2.55
CA ALA A 36 4.11 24.21 1.40
C ALA A 36 4.95 23.08 0.78
N GLY A 37 4.35 21.90 0.56
CA GLY A 37 5.03 20.74 0.01
C GLY A 37 6.03 20.05 0.96
N SER A 38 6.02 20.40 2.25
CA SER A 38 6.86 19.80 3.29
C SER A 38 6.13 18.68 4.05
N CYS A 39 6.59 18.36 5.25
CA CYS A 39 6.10 17.25 6.07
C CYS A 39 4.63 17.40 6.49
N VAL A 40 4.15 18.62 6.74
CA VAL A 40 2.77 18.88 7.23
C VAL A 40 1.69 18.42 6.25
N ALA A 41 1.98 18.42 4.94
CA ALA A 41 1.02 18.07 3.90
C ALA A 41 0.49 16.64 4.04
N CYS A 42 1.28 15.75 4.63
CA CYS A 42 0.90 14.36 4.89
C CYS A 42 0.78 14.07 6.38
N HIS A 43 1.74 14.51 7.20
CA HIS A 43 1.80 14.14 8.62
C HIS A 43 0.96 15.03 9.54
N MET A 44 0.29 16.05 8.98
CA MET A 44 -0.61 16.99 9.67
C MET A 44 0.08 17.87 10.72
N ALA A 45 -0.52 19.01 11.04
CA ALA A 45 0.09 19.98 11.98
C ALA A 45 0.27 19.42 13.41
N ASP A 46 -0.56 18.45 13.80
CA ASP A 46 -0.48 17.76 15.09
C ASP A 46 0.39 16.49 15.04
N GLY A 47 1.02 16.20 13.90
CA GLY A 47 1.90 15.05 13.73
C GLY A 47 1.20 13.70 13.78
N LYS A 48 -0.14 13.63 13.79
CA LYS A 48 -0.88 12.37 13.86
C LYS A 48 -1.04 11.67 12.51
N GLY A 49 -0.70 12.35 11.42
CA GLY A 49 -0.94 11.84 10.08
C GLY A 49 -2.43 11.62 9.80
N GLN A 50 -2.71 10.68 8.90
CA GLN A 50 -4.06 10.30 8.51
C GLN A 50 -4.24 8.81 8.80
N PRO A 51 -5.14 8.41 9.72
CA PRO A 51 -5.38 7.01 10.04
C PRO A 51 -5.58 6.14 8.79
N GLY A 52 -4.88 5.00 8.74
CA GLY A 52 -4.89 4.06 7.61
C GLY A 52 -4.10 4.49 6.36
N SER A 53 -3.65 5.74 6.26
CA SER A 53 -2.91 6.24 5.08
C SER A 53 -1.54 6.80 5.43
N VAL A 54 -1.43 7.77 6.32
CA VAL A 54 -0.15 8.41 6.68
C VAL A 54 0.18 8.13 8.15
N PRO A 55 1.36 7.55 8.46
CA PRO A 55 1.71 7.23 9.83
C PRO A 55 1.93 8.47 10.71
N PRO A 56 1.67 8.36 12.02
CA PRO A 56 1.96 9.43 12.97
C PRO A 56 3.47 9.59 13.17
N LEU A 57 3.89 10.84 13.31
CA LEU A 57 5.19 11.24 13.86
C LEU A 57 5.08 11.51 15.38
N ALA A 58 3.92 11.95 15.85
CA ALA A 58 3.63 12.13 17.26
C ALA A 58 3.70 10.78 18.00
N GLY A 59 4.60 10.66 18.97
CA GLY A 59 4.81 9.45 19.77
C GLY A 59 5.31 8.24 18.97
N SER A 60 5.88 8.44 17.78
CA SER A 60 6.26 7.36 16.87
C SER A 60 7.43 6.52 17.40
N ASP A 61 7.26 5.21 17.44
CA ASP A 61 8.34 4.25 17.74
C ASP A 61 9.50 4.34 16.73
N TRP A 62 9.25 4.79 15.49
CA TRP A 62 10.25 4.97 14.43
C TRP A 62 11.22 6.13 14.64
N LEU A 63 11.03 6.99 15.65
CA LEU A 63 11.92 8.12 15.93
C LEU A 63 13.05 7.81 16.94
N ASP A 64 13.18 6.55 17.38
CA ASP A 64 14.20 6.18 18.39
C ASP A 64 15.66 6.18 17.89
N ASN A 65 15.87 6.34 16.59
CA ASN A 65 17.19 6.39 15.98
C ASN A 65 17.23 7.48 14.90
N SER A 66 18.03 8.52 15.13
CA SER A 66 18.15 9.65 14.21
C SER A 66 18.75 9.26 12.86
N ASP A 67 19.66 8.29 12.78
CA ASP A 67 20.22 7.83 11.50
C ASP A 67 19.14 7.19 10.63
N ARG A 68 18.21 6.45 11.24
CA ARG A 68 17.05 5.88 10.54
C ARG A 68 16.12 6.98 10.03
N THR A 69 15.80 7.97 10.86
CA THR A 69 14.94 9.10 10.46
C THR A 69 15.58 9.90 9.32
N ILE A 70 16.89 10.17 9.40
CA ILE A 70 17.66 10.84 8.34
C ILE A 70 17.60 10.02 7.04
N ALA A 71 17.79 8.70 7.11
CA ALA A 71 17.69 7.83 5.95
C ALA A 71 16.29 7.86 5.30
N ILE A 72 15.22 7.80 6.09
CA ILE A 72 13.83 7.91 5.60
C ILE A 72 13.62 9.24 4.88
N VAL A 73 14.04 10.37 5.48
CA VAL A 73 13.83 11.69 4.86
C VAL A 73 14.64 11.85 3.57
N LEU A 74 15.90 11.41 3.56
CA LEU A 74 16.81 11.57 2.42
C LEU A 74 16.49 10.63 1.25
N ARG A 75 15.92 9.46 1.53
CA ARG A 75 15.76 8.37 0.55
C ARG A 75 14.33 7.93 0.35
N GLY A 76 13.42 8.35 1.21
CA GLY A 76 12.05 7.87 1.21
C GLY A 76 11.93 6.46 1.77
N MET A 77 10.69 6.05 1.95
CA MET A 77 10.34 4.70 2.41
C MET A 77 9.01 4.30 1.78
N ALA A 78 8.94 3.10 1.19
CA ALA A 78 7.74 2.60 0.56
C ALA A 78 7.44 1.15 0.96
N GLY A 79 6.17 0.85 1.12
CA GLY A 79 5.68 -0.47 1.46
C GLY A 79 4.94 -0.51 2.80
N PRO A 80 4.50 -1.70 3.23
CA PRO A 80 3.79 -1.86 4.49
C PRO A 80 4.67 -1.41 5.65
N VAL A 81 4.16 -0.66 6.61
CA VAL A 81 4.92 -0.31 7.82
C VAL A 81 3.98 -0.37 9.01
N LYS A 82 4.50 -0.85 10.15
CA LYS A 82 3.78 -0.82 11.42
C LYS A 82 4.36 0.30 12.26
N VAL A 83 3.53 1.27 12.65
CA VAL A 83 3.92 2.42 13.49
C VAL A 83 2.99 2.43 14.68
N ASN A 84 3.54 2.37 15.90
CA ASN A 84 2.77 2.34 17.15
C ASN A 84 1.69 1.25 17.24
N GLY A 85 1.86 0.14 16.52
CA GLY A 85 0.87 -0.94 16.48
C GLY A 85 -0.01 -0.95 15.23
N ASP A 86 -0.21 0.20 14.61
CA ASP A 86 -1.09 0.38 13.46
C ASP A 86 -0.36 0.15 12.13
N ARG A 87 -1.09 -0.36 11.13
CA ARG A 87 -0.55 -0.69 9.81
C ARG A 87 -0.78 0.45 8.82
N TYR A 88 0.24 0.76 8.03
CA TYR A 88 0.20 1.75 6.97
C TYR A 88 0.76 1.17 5.68
N TYR A 89 0.12 1.51 4.57
CA TYR A 89 0.54 1.09 3.23
C TYR A 89 0.70 2.34 2.39
N SER A 90 1.87 2.95 2.47
CA SER A 90 2.15 4.22 1.83
C SER A 90 3.59 4.30 1.35
N ALA A 91 3.83 5.29 0.49
CA ALA A 91 5.15 5.68 0.07
C ALA A 91 5.40 7.11 0.52
N MET A 92 6.48 7.31 1.28
CA MET A 92 7.05 8.62 1.54
C MET A 92 8.15 8.86 0.49
N PRO A 93 8.00 9.85 -0.41
CA PRO A 93 9.05 10.19 -1.37
C PRO A 93 10.29 10.77 -0.67
N PRO A 94 11.49 10.60 -1.25
CA PRO A 94 12.68 11.30 -0.78
C PRO A 94 12.50 12.82 -0.84
N GLN A 95 12.95 13.51 0.20
CA GLN A 95 12.80 14.96 0.36
C GLN A 95 14.00 15.70 -0.26
N LEU A 96 14.12 15.64 -1.59
CA LEU A 96 15.30 16.10 -2.34
C LEU A 96 15.45 17.63 -2.43
N LEU A 97 14.38 18.37 -2.15
CA LEU A 97 14.35 19.85 -2.28
C LEU A 97 15.01 20.58 -1.10
N PHE A 98 15.30 19.86 -0.01
CA PHE A 98 15.86 20.46 1.20
C PHE A 98 17.35 20.11 1.36
N ASP A 99 18.12 21.15 1.67
CA ASP A 99 19.53 21.03 2.05
C ASP A 99 19.69 20.38 3.44
N ASP A 100 20.93 20.12 3.83
CA ASP A 100 21.27 19.39 5.05
C ASP A 100 20.87 20.13 6.32
N GLU A 101 20.94 21.46 6.32
CA GLU A 101 20.55 22.29 7.45
C GLU A 101 19.04 22.26 7.66
N LYS A 102 18.26 22.44 6.59
CA LYS A 102 16.79 22.39 6.66
C LYS A 102 16.29 21.02 7.13
N ILE A 103 16.88 19.93 6.63
CA ILE A 103 16.52 18.58 7.06
C ILE A 103 16.86 18.37 8.55
N ALA A 104 18.04 18.82 8.98
CA ALA A 104 18.46 18.71 10.38
C ALA A 104 17.49 19.47 11.32
N ASP A 105 17.10 20.69 10.95
CA ASP A 105 16.15 21.50 11.72
C ASP A 105 14.76 20.85 11.79
N MET A 106 14.25 20.33 10.67
CA MET A 106 12.95 19.64 10.62
C MET A 106 12.94 18.37 11.46
N ILE A 107 13.95 17.51 11.35
CA ILE A 107 14.03 16.28 12.15
C ILE A 107 14.19 16.61 13.64
N THR A 108 15.00 17.63 13.97
CA THR A 108 15.13 18.10 15.36
C THR A 108 13.79 18.59 15.91
N TYR A 109 13.02 19.36 15.13
CA TYR A 109 11.67 19.75 15.54
C TYR A 109 10.77 18.52 15.77
N VAL A 110 10.70 17.58 14.82
CA VAL A 110 9.89 16.36 14.95
C VAL A 110 10.27 15.55 16.18
N ASN A 111 11.56 15.43 16.49
CA ASN A 111 12.07 14.67 17.65
C ASN A 111 11.70 15.29 19.00
N HIS A 112 11.31 16.57 19.04
CA HIS A 112 10.94 17.30 20.25
C HIS A 112 9.49 17.81 20.26
N ALA A 113 8.76 17.65 19.14
CA ALA A 113 7.35 17.99 19.04
C ALA A 113 6.46 16.87 19.63
N TRP A 114 5.24 17.23 20.04
CA TRP A 114 4.20 16.27 20.47
C TRP A 114 4.62 15.28 21.57
N GLY A 115 5.55 15.70 22.44
CA GLY A 115 6.06 14.86 23.54
C GLY A 115 7.12 13.84 23.13
N ASN A 116 7.62 13.89 21.88
CA ASN A 116 8.73 13.08 21.43
C ASN A 116 10.02 13.39 22.23
N LYS A 117 10.89 12.38 22.35
CA LYS A 117 12.14 12.44 23.14
C LYS A 117 13.34 11.97 22.32
N GLY A 118 13.38 12.33 21.03
CA GLY A 118 14.48 12.00 20.14
C GLY A 118 15.68 12.93 20.32
N ALA A 119 16.80 12.59 19.68
CA ALA A 119 17.99 13.43 19.67
C ALA A 119 17.85 14.61 18.69
N ALA A 120 18.51 15.73 18.98
CA ALA A 120 18.72 16.75 17.96
C ALA A 120 19.60 16.18 16.82
N VAL A 121 19.36 16.65 15.60
CA VAL A 121 20.11 16.27 14.40
C VAL A 121 20.88 17.47 13.91
N THR A 122 22.12 17.24 13.49
CA THR A 122 23.02 18.26 12.94
C THR A 122 23.10 18.17 11.41
N ALA A 123 23.37 19.29 10.75
CA ALA A 123 23.60 19.32 9.31
C ALA A 123 24.76 18.39 8.90
N ALA A 124 25.80 18.25 9.72
CA ALA A 124 26.92 17.34 9.47
C ALA A 124 26.50 15.85 9.45
N GLN A 125 25.58 15.45 10.33
CA GLN A 125 25.01 14.09 10.30
C GLN A 125 24.23 13.85 9.00
N VAL A 126 23.41 14.82 8.58
CA VAL A 126 22.64 14.72 7.33
C VAL A 126 23.58 14.67 6.12
N ALA A 127 24.58 15.55 6.05
CA ALA A 127 25.57 15.58 4.97
C ALA A 127 26.34 14.25 4.86
N LYS A 128 26.78 13.70 6.00
CA LYS A 128 27.44 12.39 6.07
C LYS A 128 26.54 11.29 5.55
N ALA A 129 25.29 11.23 5.99
CA ALA A 129 24.31 10.25 5.53
C ALA A 129 24.00 10.44 4.02
N ARG A 130 23.83 11.67 3.55
CA ARG A 130 23.56 11.97 2.14
C ARG A 130 24.65 11.46 1.21
N LYS A 131 25.92 11.54 1.63
CA LYS A 131 27.06 10.99 0.89
C LYS A 131 27.15 9.46 0.96
N ALA A 132 26.82 8.87 2.10
CA ALA A 132 27.01 7.45 2.36
C ALA A 132 25.86 6.56 1.86
N LEU A 133 24.62 7.04 1.89
CA LEU A 133 23.44 6.23 1.57
C LEU A 133 23.20 6.15 0.06
N PRO A 134 22.87 4.97 -0.50
CA PRO A 134 22.56 4.81 -1.91
C PRO A 134 21.32 5.63 -2.29
N GLN A 135 21.25 6.10 -3.54
CA GLN A 135 20.05 6.74 -4.09
C GLN A 135 18.99 5.69 -4.46
N ALA A 136 18.40 5.07 -3.44
CA ALA A 136 17.31 4.10 -3.59
C ALA A 136 16.28 4.31 -2.49
N VAL A 137 15.00 4.08 -2.80
CA VAL A 137 13.92 4.13 -1.80
C VAL A 137 14.01 2.90 -0.91
N TYR A 138 13.92 3.08 0.40
CA TYR A 138 13.92 1.94 1.31
C TYR A 138 12.58 1.21 1.31
N THR A 139 12.60 -0.12 1.45
CA THR A 139 11.50 -0.82 2.12
C THR A 139 11.79 -0.80 3.61
N PRO A 140 10.79 -0.92 4.50
CA PRO A 140 11.13 -0.88 5.91
C PRO A 140 11.88 -2.16 6.34
N GLU A 141 11.84 -3.25 5.56
CA GLU A 141 12.77 -4.39 5.70
C GLU A 141 14.24 -3.96 5.49
N THR A 142 14.58 -3.36 4.34
CA THR A 142 15.98 -2.98 4.06
C THR A 142 16.46 -1.86 4.96
N LEU A 143 15.55 -0.97 5.35
CA LEU A 143 15.83 0.07 6.32
C LEU A 143 16.14 -0.50 7.70
N LEU A 144 15.34 -1.45 8.21
CA LEU A 144 15.55 -2.05 9.53
C LEU A 144 16.74 -3.00 9.57
N LYS A 145 17.11 -3.60 8.42
CA LYS A 145 18.38 -4.31 8.28
C LYS A 145 19.58 -3.38 8.47
N ALA A 146 19.51 -2.16 7.95
CA ALA A 146 20.57 -1.15 8.09
C ALA A 146 20.52 -0.43 9.46
N PHE A 147 19.32 -0.15 9.97
CA PHE A 147 19.07 0.65 11.17
C PHE A 147 18.03 -0.03 12.09
N PRO A 148 18.42 -1.09 12.81
CA PRO A 148 17.48 -1.86 13.62
C PRO A 148 16.99 -1.05 14.85
N PHE A 149 15.80 -1.39 15.37
CA PHE A 149 15.29 -0.86 16.63
C PHE A 149 16.19 -1.22 17.83
N ASP A 150 16.09 -0.42 18.91
CA ASP A 150 16.78 -0.68 20.19
C ASP A 150 16.46 -2.09 20.69
N LYS A 151 17.48 -2.78 21.24
CA LYS A 151 17.37 -4.11 21.85
C LYS A 151 16.24 -4.21 22.88
N LYS A 152 15.96 -3.16 23.65
CA LYS A 152 14.88 -3.11 24.65
C LYS A 152 13.49 -3.18 24.04
N ARG A 153 13.36 -2.83 22.76
CA ARG A 153 12.11 -2.93 21.99
C ARG A 153 12.02 -4.23 21.19
N ARG A 154 13.05 -5.10 21.24
CA ARG A 154 13.05 -6.44 20.61
C ARG A 154 12.37 -7.45 21.54
N LYS A 155 11.67 -8.46 21.00
CA LYS A 155 11.06 -9.56 21.78
C LYS A 155 12.13 -10.42 22.46
N LYS A 156 11.74 -11.16 23.52
CA LYS A 156 12.62 -11.99 24.38
C LYS A 156 13.39 -13.11 23.63
N ASN A 157 12.91 -13.57 22.48
CA ASN A 157 13.61 -14.52 21.61
C ASN A 157 14.64 -13.85 20.67
N GLY A 158 14.97 -12.58 20.91
CA GLY A 158 15.95 -11.83 20.13
C GLY A 158 15.40 -11.22 18.84
N THR A 159 14.12 -11.46 18.47
CA THR A 159 13.51 -10.87 17.29
C THR A 159 12.79 -9.56 17.62
N TYR A 160 13.12 -8.49 16.90
CA TYR A 160 12.08 -7.64 16.33
C TYR A 160 11.98 -8.11 14.89
N THR A 161 11.09 -9.05 14.62
CA THR A 161 10.62 -9.16 13.24
C THR A 161 9.77 -7.91 13.09
N PRO A 162 10.10 -6.95 12.22
CA PRO A 162 8.99 -6.23 11.64
C PRO A 162 8.00 -7.32 11.20
N ASP A 163 6.73 -7.23 11.60
CA ASP A 163 5.68 -7.99 10.91
C ASP A 163 5.54 -7.41 9.48
N PHE A 164 6.66 -7.34 8.73
CA PHE A 164 6.68 -7.55 7.28
C PHE A 164 6.19 -8.96 7.07
N ASP A 165 4.90 -9.14 7.33
CA ASP A 165 4.17 -10.15 6.64
C ASP A 165 4.05 -9.61 5.22
N ASP A 166 5.10 -9.81 4.43
CA ASP A 166 5.05 -9.85 2.96
C ASP A 166 3.85 -10.69 2.48
N THR A 167 3.36 -11.55 3.37
CA THR A 167 2.26 -12.47 3.23
C THR A 167 1.16 -12.21 4.25
N LEU A 168 0.71 -10.96 4.49
CA LEU A 168 -0.47 -10.62 5.31
C LEU A 168 -1.36 -11.84 5.57
N MET A 169 -1.11 -12.57 6.67
CA MET A 169 -1.68 -13.91 6.82
C MET A 169 -3.17 -13.80 7.07
N VAL A 170 -3.60 -12.66 7.62
CA VAL A 170 -4.99 -12.27 7.77
C VAL A 170 -5.11 -10.77 7.53
N ILE A 171 -5.83 -10.41 6.47
CA ILE A 171 -6.40 -9.07 6.29
C ILE A 171 -7.67 -8.98 7.13
N THR A 172 -7.72 -8.03 8.07
CA THR A 172 -8.89 -7.77 8.91
C THR A 172 -9.65 -6.51 8.49
N GLU A 173 -8.97 -5.58 7.82
CA GLU A 173 -9.53 -4.33 7.31
C GLU A 173 -9.06 -4.11 5.87
N PRO A 174 -9.86 -3.43 5.01
CA PRO A 174 -9.42 -3.15 3.65
C PRO A 174 -8.14 -2.30 3.61
N VAL A 175 -7.24 -2.65 2.70
CA VAL A 175 -5.99 -1.93 2.45
C VAL A 175 -6.00 -1.44 1.01
N VAL A 176 -5.71 -0.17 0.79
CA VAL A 176 -5.62 0.42 -0.55
C VAL A 176 -4.20 0.91 -0.76
N TYR A 177 -3.52 0.40 -1.79
CA TYR A 177 -2.12 0.72 -2.06
C TYR A 177 -1.90 1.07 -3.53
N ARG A 178 -1.58 2.34 -3.79
CA ARG A 178 -1.26 2.83 -5.13
C ARG A 178 0.16 2.40 -5.50
N THR A 179 0.30 1.58 -6.54
CA THR A 179 1.59 1.01 -6.96
C THR A 179 1.57 0.63 -8.43
N PHE A 180 2.74 0.38 -8.99
CA PHE A 180 2.85 -0.21 -10.32
C PHE A 180 2.54 -1.71 -10.21
N MET A 181 1.40 -2.12 -10.74
CA MET A 181 0.99 -3.52 -10.75
C MET A 181 1.39 -4.20 -12.06
N PRO A 182 1.79 -5.48 -12.05
CA PRO A 182 2.10 -6.23 -13.27
C PRO A 182 0.97 -6.13 -14.29
N GLY A 183 1.31 -5.83 -15.55
CA GLY A 183 0.38 -5.71 -16.66
C GLY A 183 -0.79 -4.74 -16.44
N ALA A 184 -0.65 -3.75 -15.57
CA ALA A 184 -1.58 -2.63 -15.38
C ALA A 184 -0.92 -1.30 -15.76
N SER A 185 -1.70 -0.23 -15.87
CA SER A 185 -1.15 1.11 -16.09
C SER A 185 -0.33 1.59 -14.88
N PRO A 186 0.51 2.63 -15.05
CA PRO A 186 1.22 3.32 -13.97
C PRO A 186 0.35 3.87 -12.83
N ALA A 187 -0.98 3.91 -13.01
CA ALA A 187 -1.94 4.46 -12.05
C ALA A 187 -2.73 3.39 -11.28
N ALA A 188 -2.27 2.14 -11.30
CA ALA A 188 -2.96 1.03 -10.64
C ALA A 188 -2.97 1.11 -9.11
N PHE A 189 -3.97 0.43 -8.55
CA PHE A 189 -4.15 0.18 -7.13
C PHE A 189 -4.11 -1.32 -6.88
N ALA A 190 -3.29 -1.74 -5.93
CA ALA A 190 -3.48 -3.02 -5.26
C ALA A 190 -4.44 -2.79 -4.08
N VAL A 191 -5.43 -3.65 -3.93
CA VAL A 191 -6.35 -3.61 -2.79
C VAL A 191 -6.39 -4.97 -2.11
N ALA A 192 -6.29 -4.98 -0.79
CA ALA A 192 -6.55 -6.15 0.04
C ALA A 192 -7.87 -5.97 0.77
N LEU A 193 -8.67 -7.02 0.83
CA LEU A 193 -9.96 -7.06 1.52
C LEU A 193 -9.89 -8.09 2.66
N PRO A 194 -10.73 -7.92 3.69
CA PRO A 194 -10.84 -8.89 4.77
C PRO A 194 -11.07 -10.32 4.25
N GLY A 195 -10.39 -11.29 4.87
CA GLY A 195 -10.45 -12.70 4.44
C GLY A 195 -9.47 -13.05 3.31
N ASN A 196 -8.38 -12.30 3.18
CA ASN A 196 -7.26 -12.55 2.25
C ASN A 196 -7.69 -12.56 0.78
N HIS A 197 -8.53 -11.59 0.44
CA HIS A 197 -9.01 -11.41 -0.91
C HIS A 197 -8.36 -10.16 -1.49
N TYR A 198 -7.76 -10.26 -2.65
CA TYR A 198 -6.91 -9.20 -3.20
C TYR A 198 -7.29 -8.89 -4.64
N TYR A 199 -7.10 -7.65 -5.07
CA TYR A 199 -7.30 -7.28 -6.46
C TYR A 199 -6.42 -6.13 -6.93
N CYS A 200 -6.23 -6.07 -8.25
CA CYS A 200 -5.62 -4.95 -8.95
C CYS A 200 -6.71 -4.17 -9.68
N TRP A 201 -6.92 -2.91 -9.31
CA TRP A 201 -7.81 -1.98 -10.02
C TRP A 201 -6.98 -0.92 -10.76
N ASP A 202 -7.20 -0.78 -12.05
CA ASP A 202 -6.39 0.08 -12.92
C ASP A 202 -7.09 1.39 -13.20
N ALA A 203 -6.58 2.48 -12.63
CA ALA A 203 -7.14 3.81 -12.84
C ALA A 203 -6.85 4.41 -14.22
N GLY A 204 -5.79 3.95 -14.91
CA GLY A 204 -5.54 4.38 -16.29
C GLY A 204 -6.60 3.88 -17.25
N GLU A 205 -7.19 2.72 -16.96
CA GLU A 205 -8.17 2.03 -17.81
C GLU A 205 -9.56 1.90 -17.16
N CYS A 206 -9.71 2.48 -15.96
CA CYS A 206 -10.88 2.46 -15.07
C CYS A 206 -11.53 1.09 -14.87
N ARG A 207 -10.74 0.04 -14.62
CA ARG A 207 -11.24 -1.34 -14.58
C ARG A 207 -10.51 -2.24 -13.60
N LEU A 208 -11.23 -3.23 -13.08
CA LEU A 208 -10.66 -4.39 -12.39
C LEU A 208 -9.82 -5.23 -13.39
N ARG A 209 -8.56 -5.46 -13.07
CA ARG A 209 -7.62 -6.22 -13.92
C ARG A 209 -7.55 -7.67 -13.55
N TYR A 210 -7.36 -7.94 -12.27
CA TYR A 210 -7.26 -9.30 -11.75
C TYR A 210 -7.54 -9.33 -10.25
N ALA A 211 -8.01 -10.47 -9.75
CA ALA A 211 -8.22 -10.73 -8.33
C ALA A 211 -7.70 -12.12 -7.95
N TRP A 212 -7.13 -12.24 -6.75
CA TRP A 212 -6.50 -13.46 -6.24
C TRP A 212 -6.76 -13.63 -4.73
N THR A 213 -6.58 -14.85 -4.23
CA THR A 213 -6.78 -15.17 -2.79
C THR A 213 -5.60 -15.91 -2.15
N LYS A 214 -4.68 -16.45 -2.95
CA LYS A 214 -3.51 -17.21 -2.47
C LYS A 214 -2.23 -16.38 -2.58
N GLY A 215 -1.21 -16.69 -1.77
CA GLY A 215 0.12 -16.06 -1.90
C GLY A 215 0.28 -14.68 -1.26
N GLY A 216 -0.71 -14.20 -0.49
CA GLY A 216 -0.66 -12.91 0.18
C GLY A 216 -0.98 -11.73 -0.75
N PHE A 217 -0.88 -10.51 -0.23
CA PHE A 217 -1.21 -9.28 -0.96
C PHE A 217 -0.16 -8.95 -2.03
N ILE A 218 0.73 -8.00 -1.77
CA ILE A 218 1.82 -7.66 -2.67
C ILE A 218 3.11 -7.46 -1.88
N ARG A 219 4.24 -7.72 -2.52
CA ARG A 219 5.56 -7.34 -2.04
C ARG A 219 5.96 -6.02 -2.69
N GLY A 220 6.21 -5.03 -1.83
CA GLY A 220 6.70 -3.71 -2.25
C GLY A 220 8.04 -3.84 -2.96
N ASN A 221 8.21 -3.10 -4.05
CA ASN A 221 9.45 -3.09 -4.81
C ASN A 221 10.35 -1.96 -4.32
N GLN A 222 11.60 -2.23 -3.95
CA GLN A 222 12.54 -1.24 -3.41
C GLN A 222 12.89 -0.09 -4.40
N VAL A 223 12.54 -0.19 -5.69
CA VAL A 223 13.14 0.67 -6.72
C VAL A 223 12.13 1.52 -7.52
N HIS A 224 10.82 1.21 -7.49
CA HIS A 224 9.84 1.72 -8.47
C HIS A 224 9.62 3.24 -8.51
N TRP A 225 9.70 3.95 -7.38
CA TRP A 225 9.52 5.41 -7.35
C TRP A 225 10.73 6.17 -7.91
N SER A 226 11.93 5.59 -7.85
CA SER A 226 13.16 6.16 -8.40
C SER A 226 13.46 5.72 -9.84
N SER A 227 12.63 4.86 -10.44
CA SER A 227 12.93 4.18 -11.71
C SER A 227 11.79 4.23 -12.74
N ASN A 228 10.92 5.24 -12.66
CA ASN A 228 9.79 5.41 -13.58
C ASN A 228 8.90 4.16 -13.68
N GLY A 229 8.67 3.47 -12.56
CA GLY A 229 7.81 2.28 -12.53
C GLY A 229 8.48 0.96 -12.92
N LYS A 230 9.81 0.92 -13.07
CA LYS A 230 10.56 -0.32 -13.31
C LYS A 230 11.40 -0.69 -12.09
N PRO A 231 10.95 -1.55 -11.17
CA PRO A 231 10.12 -2.73 -11.46
C PRO A 231 8.74 -2.68 -10.79
N VAL A 232 7.77 -3.38 -11.38
CA VAL A 232 6.41 -3.53 -10.83
C VAL A 232 6.41 -4.27 -9.48
N ALA A 233 5.32 -4.15 -8.72
CA ALA A 233 5.08 -4.94 -7.52
C ALA A 233 5.05 -6.44 -7.86
N LYS A 234 5.42 -7.29 -6.90
CA LYS A 234 5.30 -8.74 -7.02
C LYS A 234 4.11 -9.22 -6.20
N PHE A 235 3.37 -10.19 -6.69
CA PHE A 235 2.37 -10.93 -5.90
C PHE A 235 2.55 -12.43 -6.18
N ASN A 236 2.33 -13.28 -5.18
CA ASN A 236 2.62 -14.71 -5.27
C ASN A 236 1.32 -15.55 -5.41
N GLY A 237 0.27 -14.97 -5.99
CA GLY A 237 -1.05 -15.57 -6.08
C GLY A 237 -1.47 -15.90 -7.49
N LEU A 238 -2.29 -16.94 -7.66
CA LEU A 238 -3.02 -17.17 -8.90
C LEU A 238 -4.23 -16.25 -8.97
N PRO A 239 -4.35 -15.39 -9.99
CA PRO A 239 -5.60 -14.73 -10.29
C PRO A 239 -6.68 -15.75 -10.60
N TYR A 240 -7.81 -15.63 -9.93
CA TYR A 240 -9.01 -16.39 -10.28
C TYR A 240 -9.92 -15.57 -11.21
N TYR A 241 -9.82 -14.24 -11.16
CA TYR A 241 -10.42 -13.27 -12.08
C TYR A 241 -9.31 -12.60 -12.88
N ARG A 242 -9.49 -12.45 -14.19
CA ARG A 242 -8.59 -11.73 -15.11
C ARG A 242 -9.37 -10.99 -16.20
N ALA A 243 -8.93 -9.81 -16.59
CA ALA A 243 -9.44 -9.07 -17.74
C ALA A 243 -8.42 -8.94 -18.90
N GLN A 244 -8.83 -9.07 -20.18
CA GLN A 244 -7.93 -9.02 -21.37
C GLN A 244 -6.97 -7.86 -21.39
N THR A 245 -7.48 -6.67 -21.11
CA THR A 245 -6.68 -5.45 -21.25
C THR A 245 -5.50 -5.41 -20.28
N SER A 246 -5.42 -6.34 -19.32
CA SER A 246 -4.17 -6.64 -18.62
C SER A 246 -3.10 -6.95 -19.65
N LYS A 247 -2.08 -6.08 -19.78
CA LYS A 247 -0.89 -6.31 -20.61
C LYS A 247 0.00 -7.43 -20.04
N LEU A 248 -0.63 -8.42 -19.38
CA LEU A 248 0.00 -9.56 -18.74
C LEU A 248 0.24 -10.62 -19.82
N ASN A 249 1.49 -10.98 -20.03
CA ASN A 249 1.85 -12.09 -20.91
C ASN A 249 1.60 -13.43 -20.18
N PRO A 250 1.29 -14.53 -20.89
CA PRO A 250 1.23 -15.86 -20.30
C PRO A 250 2.48 -16.27 -19.51
N GLU A 251 3.65 -15.72 -19.88
CA GLU A 251 4.93 -15.92 -19.17
C GLU A 251 5.01 -15.22 -17.80
N ASP A 252 4.21 -14.17 -17.57
CA ASP A 252 4.05 -13.55 -16.24
C ASP A 252 3.46 -14.55 -15.22
N TYR A 253 2.95 -15.70 -15.71
CA TYR A 253 2.43 -16.83 -14.95
C TYR A 253 3.40 -18.01 -14.84
N LYS A 254 4.63 -17.95 -15.37
CA LYS A 254 5.54 -19.12 -15.38
C LYS A 254 5.96 -19.58 -13.98
N HIS A 255 5.94 -18.68 -12.99
CA HIS A 255 6.11 -19.01 -11.55
C HIS A 255 4.79 -19.41 -10.85
N LEU A 256 3.64 -19.28 -11.52
CA LEU A 256 2.31 -19.61 -10.98
C LEU A 256 1.87 -21.06 -11.31
N ALA A 257 2.64 -21.77 -12.14
CA ALA A 257 2.43 -23.16 -12.52
C ALA A 257 2.71 -24.19 -11.39
N GLU A 258 3.15 -23.74 -10.21
CA GLU A 258 3.48 -24.61 -9.07
C GLU A 258 2.29 -24.93 -8.16
N THR A 259 1.06 -24.61 -8.57
CA THR A 259 -0.16 -24.88 -7.77
C THR A 259 -1.12 -25.82 -8.49
N ALA A 260 -2.00 -26.50 -7.76
CA ALA A 260 -2.96 -27.48 -8.28
C ALA A 260 -4.11 -26.89 -9.15
N ARG A 261 -3.99 -25.66 -9.67
CA ARG A 261 -4.94 -25.05 -10.61
C ARG A 261 -4.17 -24.44 -11.78
N SER A 262 -4.56 -24.81 -13.00
CA SER A 262 -3.87 -24.44 -14.24
C SER A 262 -4.42 -23.18 -14.95
N THR A 263 -5.61 -22.66 -14.60
CA THR A 263 -6.24 -21.49 -15.25
C THR A 263 -7.12 -20.63 -14.32
N PRO A 264 -7.27 -19.31 -14.54
CA PRO A 264 -8.32 -18.48 -13.93
C PRO A 264 -9.71 -19.02 -14.27
N PHE A 265 -10.70 -18.84 -13.38
CA PHE A 265 -12.07 -19.27 -13.66
C PHE A 265 -12.93 -18.18 -14.27
N TYR A 266 -12.48 -16.92 -14.32
CA TYR A 266 -13.15 -15.85 -15.07
C TYR A 266 -12.09 -15.06 -15.82
N ASP A 267 -11.92 -15.36 -17.11
CA ASP A 267 -10.93 -14.75 -17.97
C ASP A 267 -11.60 -13.99 -19.10
N THR A 268 -11.54 -12.66 -19.07
CA THR A 268 -12.06 -11.82 -20.14
C THR A 268 -11.03 -11.56 -21.23
N THR A 269 -9.98 -12.39 -21.39
CA THR A 269 -8.85 -12.22 -22.34
C THR A 269 -9.22 -12.09 -23.82
N GLU A 270 -10.51 -12.14 -24.19
CA GLU A 270 -11.01 -11.84 -25.55
C GLU A 270 -11.87 -10.56 -25.65
N ALA A 271 -12.14 -9.85 -24.53
CA ALA A 271 -12.90 -8.60 -24.50
C ALA A 271 -12.08 -7.32 -24.83
N VAL A 272 -12.26 -6.81 -26.05
CA VAL A 272 -11.55 -5.61 -26.57
C VAL A 272 -12.06 -4.27 -26.04
N ASP A 273 -13.32 -4.22 -25.56
CA ASP A 273 -13.99 -2.98 -25.15
C ASP A 273 -14.03 -2.79 -23.63
N PHE A 274 -14.34 -1.57 -23.18
CA PHE A 274 -14.75 -1.32 -21.80
C PHE A 274 -16.11 -2.01 -21.54
N PRO A 275 -16.28 -2.76 -20.42
CA PRO A 275 -17.46 -3.61 -20.23
C PRO A 275 -18.77 -2.84 -20.10
N ILE A 276 -18.75 -1.58 -19.62
CA ILE A 276 -19.96 -0.74 -19.54
C ILE A 276 -20.07 0.07 -20.82
N LYS A 277 -21.17 -0.11 -21.55
CA LYS A 277 -21.58 0.74 -22.67
C LYS A 277 -22.79 1.56 -22.25
N ILE A 278 -22.68 2.88 -22.42
CA ILE A 278 -23.80 3.83 -22.24
C ILE A 278 -24.31 4.18 -23.64
N GLU A 279 -25.61 4.01 -23.85
CA GLU A 279 -26.22 4.22 -25.17
C GLU A 279 -26.04 5.67 -25.63
N GLY A 280 -25.56 5.86 -26.86
CA GLY A 280 -25.32 7.19 -27.45
C GLY A 280 -24.11 7.94 -26.89
N VAL A 281 -23.25 7.29 -26.10
CA VAL A 281 -22.03 7.91 -25.55
C VAL A 281 -20.80 7.22 -26.13
N ASP A 282 -20.05 7.98 -26.93
CA ASP A 282 -18.74 7.58 -27.40
C ASP A 282 -17.66 8.17 -26.48
N GLY A 283 -16.78 7.32 -25.94
CA GLY A 283 -15.65 7.77 -25.15
C GLY A 283 -15.10 6.73 -24.19
N PHE A 284 -13.80 6.84 -23.93
CA PHE A 284 -13.11 6.01 -22.95
C PHE A 284 -13.37 6.50 -21.52
N PRO A 285 -13.41 5.60 -20.53
CA PRO A 285 -13.61 5.98 -19.15
C PRO A 285 -12.44 6.84 -18.65
N LYS A 286 -12.74 7.87 -17.83
CA LYS A 286 -11.76 8.79 -17.25
C LYS A 286 -11.84 8.75 -15.73
N TYR A 287 -10.73 8.39 -15.09
CA TYR A 287 -10.65 8.31 -13.64
C TYR A 287 -10.84 9.68 -12.97
N LYS A 288 -11.60 9.71 -11.88
CA LYS A 288 -11.90 10.92 -11.10
C LYS A 288 -11.40 10.86 -9.66
N GLY A 289 -11.05 9.68 -9.16
CA GLY A 289 -10.60 9.48 -7.78
C GLY A 289 -11.28 8.28 -7.14
N TYR A 290 -11.13 8.16 -5.83
CA TYR A 290 -11.86 7.20 -5.03
C TYR A 290 -12.20 7.81 -3.67
N ARG A 291 -13.18 7.23 -2.98
CA ARG A 291 -13.46 7.53 -1.57
C ARG A 291 -13.50 6.24 -0.76
N LEU A 292 -13.26 6.33 0.54
CA LEU A 292 -13.34 5.19 1.43
C LEU A 292 -14.74 5.10 2.04
N ILE A 293 -15.43 3.98 1.82
CA ILE A 293 -16.71 3.65 2.43
C ILE A 293 -16.46 2.49 3.41
N GLN A 294 -16.43 2.79 4.70
CA GLN A 294 -16.07 1.81 5.75
C GLN A 294 -14.71 1.13 5.45
N GLY A 295 -13.74 1.91 4.97
CA GLY A 295 -12.41 1.43 4.56
C GLY A 295 -12.33 0.86 3.14
N TYR A 296 -13.44 0.46 2.52
CA TYR A 296 -13.44 -0.06 1.15
C TYR A 296 -13.29 1.09 0.14
N PRO A 297 -12.41 0.99 -0.88
CA PRO A 297 -12.35 1.98 -1.93
C PRO A 297 -13.59 1.85 -2.83
N GLU A 298 -14.33 2.95 -2.97
CA GLU A 298 -15.28 3.16 -4.05
C GLU A 298 -14.59 4.03 -5.11
N PHE A 299 -14.24 3.41 -6.23
CA PHE A 299 -13.59 4.08 -7.36
C PHE A 299 -14.61 4.87 -8.16
N ILE A 300 -14.23 6.06 -8.61
CA ILE A 300 -15.08 7.01 -9.31
C ILE A 300 -14.43 7.33 -10.65
N TYR A 301 -15.17 7.16 -11.74
CA TYR A 301 -14.74 7.51 -13.09
C TYR A 301 -15.91 8.01 -13.93
N LYS A 302 -15.64 8.62 -15.09
CA LYS A 302 -16.66 9.10 -16.02
C LYS A 302 -16.60 8.38 -17.35
N VAL A 303 -17.76 8.06 -17.92
CA VAL A 303 -17.93 7.64 -19.32
C VAL A 303 -18.77 8.72 -20.01
N GLY A 304 -18.16 9.50 -20.89
CA GLY A 304 -18.75 10.78 -21.32
C GLY A 304 -19.01 11.70 -20.12
N ASP A 305 -20.25 12.16 -19.97
CA ASP A 305 -20.67 13.01 -18.85
C ASP A 305 -21.21 12.23 -17.64
N TYR A 306 -21.33 10.91 -17.76
CA TYR A 306 -21.91 10.05 -16.73
C TYR A 306 -20.84 9.57 -15.76
N GLU A 307 -21.06 9.82 -14.47
CA GLU A 307 -20.24 9.27 -13.39
C GLU A 307 -20.64 7.83 -13.12
N VAL A 308 -19.65 6.95 -13.06
CA VAL A 308 -19.76 5.57 -12.61
C VAL A 308 -18.94 5.45 -11.33
N ARG A 309 -19.57 4.88 -10.30
CA ARG A 309 -18.89 4.47 -9.07
C ARG A 309 -18.87 2.96 -8.96
N GLU A 310 -17.76 2.40 -8.51
CA GLU A 310 -17.54 0.97 -8.36
C GLU A 310 -16.93 0.66 -7.00
N LEU A 311 -17.59 -0.20 -6.22
CA LEU A 311 -17.09 -0.72 -4.95
C LEU A 311 -17.01 -2.25 -5.03
N ILE A 312 -15.84 -2.81 -4.74
CA ILE A 312 -15.59 -4.26 -4.83
C ILE A 312 -15.46 -4.85 -3.43
N ARG A 313 -16.21 -5.92 -3.17
CA ARG A 313 -16.17 -6.72 -1.93
C ARG A 313 -15.96 -8.20 -2.24
N THR A 314 -15.50 -8.93 -1.24
CA THR A 314 -15.54 -10.39 -1.23
C THR A 314 -16.99 -10.88 -1.29
N SER A 315 -17.28 -11.87 -2.12
CA SER A 315 -18.60 -12.49 -2.18
C SER A 315 -18.89 -13.36 -0.94
N LYS A 316 -20.14 -13.82 -0.79
CA LYS A 316 -20.49 -14.78 0.27
C LYS A 316 -19.58 -16.02 0.20
N ASN A 317 -19.19 -16.53 1.37
CA ASN A 317 -18.32 -17.70 1.51
C ASN A 317 -16.92 -17.56 0.87
N ASN A 318 -16.49 -16.34 0.51
CA ASN A 318 -15.17 -16.07 -0.08
C ASN A 318 -14.92 -16.82 -1.42
N LEU A 319 -15.98 -17.05 -2.20
CA LEU A 319 -15.91 -17.80 -3.47
C LEU A 319 -15.62 -16.92 -4.70
N GLY A 320 -15.45 -15.60 -4.51
CA GLY A 320 -15.25 -14.64 -5.59
C GLY A 320 -15.48 -13.20 -5.12
N ILE A 321 -16.02 -12.37 -6.00
CA ILE A 321 -16.26 -10.93 -5.77
C ILE A 321 -17.68 -10.50 -6.04
N THR A 322 -18.11 -9.48 -5.33
CA THR A 322 -19.29 -8.67 -5.62
C THR A 322 -18.84 -7.26 -5.95
N ARG A 323 -19.24 -6.77 -7.11
CA ARG A 323 -18.96 -5.42 -7.62
C ARG A 323 -20.25 -4.63 -7.59
N LYS A 324 -20.34 -3.65 -6.70
CA LYS A 324 -21.45 -2.71 -6.62
C LYS A 324 -21.16 -1.53 -7.54
N PHE A 325 -22.11 -1.20 -8.39
CA PHE A 325 -22.03 -0.08 -9.31
C PHE A 325 -23.15 0.93 -9.06
N SER A 326 -22.86 2.20 -9.34
CA SER A 326 -23.89 3.25 -9.48
C SER A 326 -23.55 4.16 -10.65
N VAL A 327 -24.51 4.43 -11.53
CA VAL A 327 -24.37 5.33 -12.69
C VAL A 327 -25.25 6.57 -12.51
N SER A 328 -24.69 7.75 -12.75
CA SER A 328 -25.40 9.03 -12.62
C SER A 328 -24.95 10.04 -13.68
N PRO A 329 -25.85 10.84 -14.29
CA PRO A 329 -27.32 10.79 -14.15
C PRO A 329 -27.94 9.48 -14.66
N LYS A 330 -29.24 9.26 -14.38
CA LYS A 330 -29.96 8.03 -14.77
C LYS A 330 -29.90 7.82 -16.30
N ILE A 331 -29.38 6.68 -16.74
CA ILE A 331 -29.27 6.33 -18.16
C ILE A 331 -29.25 4.80 -18.32
N PRO A 332 -29.86 4.21 -19.36
CA PRO A 332 -29.71 2.80 -19.63
C PRO A 332 -28.26 2.45 -19.93
N ILE A 333 -27.81 1.29 -19.45
CA ILE A 333 -26.47 0.78 -19.74
C ILE A 333 -26.54 -0.68 -20.15
N THR A 334 -25.53 -1.09 -20.90
CA THR A 334 -25.22 -2.50 -21.10
C THR A 334 -23.90 -2.82 -20.42
N PHE A 335 -23.84 -3.93 -19.68
CA PHE A 335 -22.61 -4.47 -19.13
C PHE A 335 -22.27 -5.78 -19.84
N LYS A 336 -21.10 -5.86 -20.45
CA LYS A 336 -20.62 -7.08 -21.12
C LYS A 336 -19.82 -7.94 -20.15
N LEU A 337 -20.35 -9.12 -19.83
CA LEU A 337 -19.64 -10.19 -19.15
C LEU A 337 -18.97 -11.10 -20.17
N THR A 338 -18.04 -11.92 -19.71
CA THR A 338 -17.43 -13.00 -20.50
C THR A 338 -17.82 -14.32 -19.87
N PRO A 339 -18.92 -14.95 -20.32
CA PRO A 339 -19.30 -16.27 -19.85
C PRO A 339 -18.18 -17.28 -20.06
N ASP A 340 -17.89 -18.05 -19.03
CA ASP A 340 -17.03 -19.23 -19.11
C ASP A 340 -17.69 -20.40 -18.38
N GLY A 341 -17.21 -21.63 -18.62
CA GLY A 341 -17.79 -22.83 -18.01
C GLY A 341 -17.50 -22.99 -16.51
N SER A 342 -16.57 -22.22 -15.96
CA SER A 342 -16.01 -22.33 -14.61
C SER A 342 -16.51 -21.27 -13.63
N SER A 343 -17.12 -20.20 -14.12
CA SER A 343 -17.70 -19.11 -13.34
C SER A 343 -19.22 -19.21 -13.25
N SER A 344 -19.77 -18.60 -12.21
CA SER A 344 -21.18 -18.26 -12.10
C SER A 344 -21.29 -16.78 -11.84
N TYR A 345 -22.21 -16.12 -12.54
CA TYR A 345 -22.43 -14.69 -12.45
C TYR A 345 -23.91 -14.38 -12.23
N SER A 346 -24.19 -13.37 -11.43
CA SER A 346 -25.54 -12.92 -11.13
C SER A 346 -25.56 -11.40 -10.97
N SER A 347 -26.72 -10.80 -11.25
CA SER A 347 -26.96 -9.37 -11.08
C SER A 347 -28.15 -9.14 -10.18
N SER A 348 -28.10 -8.12 -9.32
CA SER A 348 -29.26 -7.72 -8.50
C SER A 348 -30.36 -7.01 -9.29
N ALA A 349 -30.05 -6.57 -10.51
CA ALA A 349 -30.99 -5.90 -11.42
C ALA A 349 -30.69 -6.24 -12.88
N GLY A 350 -31.68 -6.03 -13.75
CA GLY A 350 -31.55 -6.35 -15.18
C GLY A 350 -31.55 -7.85 -15.47
N ASN A 351 -31.36 -8.20 -16.74
CA ASN A 351 -31.30 -9.59 -17.21
C ASN A 351 -29.98 -9.84 -17.93
N ILE A 352 -29.32 -10.95 -17.59
CA ILE A 352 -28.10 -11.41 -18.25
C ILE A 352 -28.50 -12.39 -19.36
N SER A 353 -28.25 -12.02 -20.60
CA SER A 353 -28.44 -12.88 -21.76
C SER A 353 -27.40 -14.00 -21.81
N SER A 354 -27.67 -15.06 -22.60
CA SER A 354 -26.76 -16.20 -22.77
C SER A 354 -25.38 -15.82 -23.34
N ASP A 355 -25.29 -14.70 -24.04
CA ASP A 355 -24.04 -14.14 -24.57
C ASP A 355 -23.27 -13.30 -23.52
N GLY A 356 -23.72 -13.28 -22.26
CA GLY A 356 -23.13 -12.51 -21.16
C GLY A 356 -23.50 -11.03 -21.16
N THR A 357 -24.43 -10.59 -22.01
CA THR A 357 -24.86 -9.19 -22.04
C THR A 357 -25.89 -8.94 -20.94
N LEU A 358 -25.53 -8.12 -19.95
CA LEU A 358 -26.46 -7.59 -18.93
C LEU A 358 -27.05 -6.27 -19.41
N LYS A 359 -28.37 -6.21 -19.58
CA LYS A 359 -29.09 -4.97 -19.92
C LYS A 359 -29.75 -4.37 -18.68
N LEU A 360 -29.54 -3.08 -18.45
CA LEU A 360 -30.08 -2.34 -17.31
C LEU A 360 -30.85 -1.11 -17.81
N THR A 361 -32.07 -0.93 -17.31
CA THR A 361 -32.82 0.32 -17.50
C THR A 361 -32.16 1.48 -16.76
N ALA A 362 -32.53 2.73 -17.10
CA ALA A 362 -31.99 3.91 -16.41
C ALA A 362 -32.16 3.89 -14.89
N LYS A 363 -33.28 3.34 -14.38
CA LYS A 363 -33.51 3.19 -12.94
C LYS A 363 -32.63 2.11 -12.32
N GLN A 364 -32.45 0.98 -13.02
CA GLN A 364 -31.62 -0.13 -12.54
C GLN A 364 -30.12 0.23 -12.56
N ALA A 365 -29.67 1.04 -13.52
CA ALA A 365 -28.28 1.47 -13.62
C ALA A 365 -27.84 2.42 -12.48
N MET A 366 -28.80 3.08 -11.81
CA MET A 366 -28.50 3.96 -10.68
C MET A 366 -27.83 3.23 -9.52
N GLU A 367 -28.18 1.95 -9.31
CA GLU A 367 -27.50 1.08 -8.36
C GLU A 367 -27.77 -0.40 -8.70
N PHE A 368 -26.71 -1.19 -8.89
CA PHE A 368 -26.81 -2.64 -9.06
C PHE A 368 -25.54 -3.33 -8.58
N ASP A 369 -25.68 -4.60 -8.21
CA ASP A 369 -24.58 -5.47 -7.82
C ASP A 369 -24.38 -6.55 -8.88
N LEU A 370 -23.12 -6.78 -9.24
CA LEU A 370 -22.69 -7.89 -10.07
C LEU A 370 -21.82 -8.82 -9.22
N THR A 371 -22.25 -10.07 -9.05
CA THR A 371 -21.49 -11.09 -8.31
C THR A 371 -20.92 -12.11 -9.28
N ILE A 372 -19.61 -12.39 -9.15
CA ILE A 372 -18.87 -13.37 -9.94
C ILE A 372 -18.20 -14.33 -8.96
N ILE A 373 -18.53 -15.62 -9.04
CA ILE A 373 -18.04 -16.67 -8.15
C ILE A 373 -17.60 -17.90 -8.94
N GLU A 374 -16.79 -18.73 -8.30
CA GLU A 374 -16.43 -20.04 -8.83
C GLU A 374 -17.64 -20.98 -8.82
N LYS A 375 -17.93 -21.66 -9.93
CA LYS A 375 -19.06 -22.59 -10.05
C LYS A 375 -18.83 -23.90 -9.28
N ASN A 376 -17.58 -24.37 -9.22
CA ASN A 376 -17.16 -25.61 -8.55
C ASN A 376 -15.89 -25.37 -7.70
N PRO A 377 -15.99 -24.69 -6.56
CA PRO A 377 -14.83 -24.46 -5.72
C PRO A 377 -14.25 -25.78 -5.21
N ALA A 378 -12.93 -25.94 -5.31
CA ALA A 378 -12.25 -27.08 -4.72
C ALA A 378 -12.51 -27.06 -3.20
N ALA A 379 -12.81 -28.23 -2.63
CA ALA A 379 -13.00 -28.35 -1.18
C ALA A 379 -11.80 -27.73 -0.44
N PRO A 380 -12.02 -26.93 0.62
CA PRO A 380 -10.93 -26.44 1.45
C PRO A 380 -10.08 -27.64 1.90
N ALA A 381 -8.76 -27.57 1.72
CA ALA A 381 -7.88 -28.60 2.29
C ALA A 381 -8.16 -28.66 3.80
N ALA A 382 -8.59 -29.82 4.30
CA ALA A 382 -8.88 -30.02 5.70
C ALA A 382 -7.67 -29.54 6.51
N THR A 383 -7.89 -28.58 7.41
CA THR A 383 -6.86 -28.09 8.31
C THR A 383 -6.39 -29.28 9.13
N GLN A 384 -5.19 -29.80 8.84
CA GLN A 384 -4.57 -30.76 9.72
C GLN A 384 -4.28 -30.02 11.03
N THR A 385 -5.18 -30.18 12.00
CA THR A 385 -4.89 -29.94 13.41
C THR A 385 -3.69 -30.82 13.74
N GLN A 386 -2.49 -30.24 13.76
CA GLN A 386 -1.34 -30.88 14.36
C GLN A 386 -1.74 -31.20 15.80
N GLY A 387 -1.97 -32.49 16.06
CA GLY A 387 -2.25 -33.00 17.37
C GLY A 387 -1.13 -32.58 18.31
N SER A 388 -1.51 -31.97 19.43
CA SER A 388 -0.65 -31.78 20.58
C SER A 388 -0.07 -33.14 20.98
N LYS A 389 1.21 -33.37 20.72
CA LYS A 389 1.94 -34.42 21.43
C LYS A 389 2.11 -33.96 22.88
N LYS A 390 1.47 -34.71 23.78
CA LYS A 390 1.71 -34.67 25.23
C LYS A 390 3.13 -35.04 25.56
#